data_AF-A0A5C5TCF1-F1
#
_entry.id   AF-A0A5C5TCF1-F1
#
_cell.length_a   1.000
_cell.length_b   1.000
_cell.length_c   1.000
_cell.angle_alpha   90.00
_cell.angle_beta   90.00
_cell.angle_gamma   90.00
#
_symmetry.space_group_name_H-M   'P 1'
#
loop_
_entity.id
_entity.type
_entity.pdbx_description
1 polymer ?
#
loop_
_entity_poly.entity_id
_entity_poly.type
_entity_poly.pdbx_seq_one_letter_code
_entity_poly.pdbx_strand_id
1 'polypeptide(L)'
;MIAIENNTPLKKHIWALILLNVLDGTLTYWGLTFGFINEGNPLLQEFSPFAIFSIKLLLSFFLFCLLFTPFVFVQSGKWRFFLISTNMLYSVILLLHVIWISFLVMA
;
A
#
# COMPACT_ATOMS: atom_id res chain seq x y z
N MET A 1 12.81 -11.06 33.96
CA MET A 1 11.78 -11.44 32.97
C MET A 1 12.16 -10.82 31.65
N ILE A 2 12.91 -11.52 30.82
CA ILE A 2 13.29 -11.03 29.49
C ILE A 2 12.01 -11.06 28.67
N ALA A 3 11.49 -9.89 28.33
CA ALA A 3 10.44 -9.79 27.32
C ALA A 3 11.05 -10.35 26.03
N ILE A 4 10.75 -11.61 25.73
CA ILE A 4 10.96 -12.15 24.39
C ILE A 4 10.07 -11.29 23.52
N GLU A 5 10.67 -10.29 22.88
CA GLU A 5 10.06 -9.59 21.77
C GLU A 5 9.69 -10.68 20.78
N ASN A 6 8.43 -11.09 20.80
CA ASN A 6 7.90 -12.09 19.89
C ASN A 6 8.09 -11.49 18.50
N ASN A 7 9.20 -11.90 17.88
CA ASN A 7 9.71 -11.31 16.66
C ASN A 7 8.81 -11.81 15.53
N THR A 8 7.63 -11.21 15.43
CA THR A 8 6.59 -11.58 14.47
C THR A 8 7.11 -11.27 13.06
N PRO A 9 7.53 -12.29 12.29
CA PRO A 9 8.38 -12.07 11.13
C PRO A 9 7.64 -11.33 10.00
N LEU A 10 6.32 -11.46 9.94
CA LEU A 10 5.47 -10.86 8.91
C LEU A 10 4.93 -9.47 9.30
N LYS A 11 4.89 -9.15 10.60
CA LYS A 11 4.26 -7.92 11.11
C LYS A 11 4.82 -6.66 10.47
N LYS A 12 6.15 -6.57 10.36
CA LYS A 12 6.84 -5.43 9.73
C LYS A 12 6.47 -5.26 8.26
N HIS A 13 6.30 -6.36 7.53
CA HIS A 13 6.01 -6.34 6.10
C HIS A 13 4.55 -5.95 5.86
N ILE A 14 3.64 -6.38 6.73
CA ILE A 14 2.23 -5.98 6.67
C ILE A 14 2.10 -4.48 7.02
N TRP A 15 2.79 -4.00 8.06
CA TRP A 15 2.83 -2.56 8.39
C TRP A 15 3.37 -1.70 7.26
N ALA A 16 4.48 -2.11 6.64
CA ALA A 16 5.04 -1.41 5.49
C ALA A 16 4.02 -1.35 4.34
N LEU A 17 3.31 -2.44 4.07
CA LEU A 17 2.32 -2.50 3.00
C LEU A 17 1.11 -1.60 3.27
N ILE A 18 0.64 -1.53 4.53
CA ILE A 18 -0.41 -0.60 4.95
C ILE A 18 0.02 0.84 4.67
N LEU A 19 1.21 1.22 5.12
CA LEU A 19 1.71 2.58 4.95
C LEU A 19 1.87 2.94 3.47
N LEU A 20 2.47 2.04 2.68
CA LEU A 20 2.65 2.24 1.25
C LEU A 20 1.31 2.37 0.53
N ASN A 21 0.32 1.54 0.85
CA ASN A 21 -1.00 1.59 0.21
C ASN A 21 -1.80 2.85 0.60
N VAL A 22 -1.67 3.35 1.83
CA VAL A 22 -2.25 4.64 2.22
C VAL A 22 -1.58 5.77 1.44
N LEU A 23 -0.25 5.82 1.40
CA LEU A 23 0.49 6.86 0.68
C LEU A 23 0.15 6.84 -0.82
N ASP A 24 0.17 5.67 -1.44
CA ASP A 24 -0.22 5.49 -2.83
C ASP A 24 -1.65 5.99 -3.07
N GLY A 25 -2.61 5.61 -2.22
CA GLY A 25 -3.97 6.11 -2.31
C GLY A 25 -4.09 7.62 -2.18
N THR A 26 -3.33 8.26 -1.29
CA THR A 26 -3.34 9.72 -1.16
C THR A 26 -2.77 10.42 -2.41
N LEU A 27 -1.68 9.89 -2.98
CA LEU A 27 -1.09 10.44 -4.20
C LEU A 27 -1.98 10.23 -5.41
N THR A 28 -2.61 9.06 -5.56
CA THR A 28 -3.58 8.79 -6.63
C THR A 28 -4.79 9.71 -6.50
N TYR A 29 -5.33 9.90 -5.28
CA TYR A 29 -6.46 10.79 -5.05
C TYR A 29 -6.16 12.23 -5.46
N TRP A 30 -5.02 12.77 -5.01
CA TRP A 30 -4.57 14.11 -5.42
C TRP A 30 -4.30 14.17 -6.91
N GLY A 31 -3.57 13.21 -7.46
CA GLY A 31 -3.26 13.13 -8.89
C GLY A 31 -4.51 13.14 -9.77
N LEU A 32 -5.54 12.39 -9.40
CA LEU A 32 -6.82 12.37 -10.12
C LEU A 32 -7.63 13.64 -9.91
N THR A 33 -7.66 14.18 -8.68
CA THR A 33 -8.45 15.38 -8.35
C THR A 33 -7.93 16.62 -9.08
N PHE A 34 -6.60 16.74 -9.24
CA PHE A 34 -5.97 17.83 -9.99
C PHE A 34 -5.79 17.52 -11.49
N GLY A 35 -6.20 16.34 -11.96
CA GLY A 35 -6.09 15.92 -13.36
C GLY A 35 -4.67 15.63 -13.84
N PHE A 36 -3.73 15.41 -12.91
CA PHE A 36 -2.32 15.13 -13.19
C PHE A 36 -2.07 13.67 -13.59
N ILE A 37 -2.92 12.75 -13.16
CA ILE A 37 -2.76 11.32 -13.41
C ILE A 37 -4.11 10.76 -13.85
N ASN A 38 -4.11 9.77 -14.74
CA ASN A 38 -5.29 8.98 -15.07
C ASN A 38 -5.14 7.57 -14.47
N GLU A 39 -6.25 6.98 -13.99
CA GLU A 39 -6.22 5.67 -13.37
C GLU A 39 -6.00 4.60 -14.45
N GLY A 40 -4.85 3.93 -14.40
CA GLY A 40 -4.49 2.89 -15.37
C GLY A 40 -5.08 1.52 -15.08
N ASN A 41 -5.66 1.32 -13.89
CA ASN A 41 -6.30 0.07 -13.52
C ASN A 41 -7.72 0.01 -14.12
N PRO A 42 -8.00 -0.88 -15.10
CA PRO A 42 -9.31 -0.95 -15.76
C PRO A 42 -10.45 -1.29 -14.79
N LEU A 43 -10.15 -1.91 -13.64
CA LEU A 43 -11.16 -2.19 -12.61
C LEU A 43 -11.51 -0.97 -11.78
N LEU A 44 -10.61 0.01 -11.69
CA LEU A 44 -10.78 1.22 -10.86
C LEU A 44 -11.06 2.47 -11.70
N GLN A 45 -10.77 2.45 -12.99
CA GLN A 45 -10.82 3.59 -13.89
C GLN A 45 -12.20 4.24 -14.00
N GLU A 46 -13.28 3.46 -13.87
CA GLU A 46 -14.67 3.94 -13.93
C GLU A 46 -15.15 4.57 -12.61
N PHE A 47 -14.36 4.49 -11.53
CA PHE A 47 -14.74 5.00 -10.23
C PHE A 47 -14.30 6.45 -10.03
N SER A 48 -15.07 7.19 -9.22
CA SER A 48 -14.66 8.53 -8.81
C SER A 48 -13.36 8.49 -7.99
N PRO A 49 -12.54 9.56 -8.00
CA PRO A 49 -11.30 9.63 -7.22
C PRO A 49 -11.50 9.28 -5.74
N PHE A 50 -12.62 9.74 -5.17
CA PHE A 50 -12.98 9.45 -3.78
C PHE A 50 -13.30 7.97 -3.54
N ALA A 51 -13.98 7.31 -4.48
CA ALA A 51 -14.27 5.88 -4.38
C ALA A 51 -12.99 5.05 -4.48
N ILE A 52 -12.07 5.40 -5.39
CA ILE A 52 -10.75 4.75 -5.50
C ILE A 52 -9.97 4.88 -4.19
N PHE A 53 -9.93 6.09 -3.62
CA PHE A 53 -9.28 6.33 -2.33
C PHE A 53 -9.91 5.50 -1.20
N SER A 54 -11.25 5.44 -1.15
CA SER A 54 -11.98 4.68 -0.14
C SER A 54 -11.71 3.18 -0.23
N ILE A 55 -11.62 2.63 -1.44
CA ILE A 55 -11.26 1.22 -1.67
C ILE A 55 -9.83 0.94 -1.19
N LYS A 56 -8.87 1.83 -1.52
CA LYS A 56 -7.49 1.69 -1.04
C LYS A 56 -7.40 1.79 0.49
N LEU A 57 -8.13 2.71 1.13
CA LEU A 57 -8.22 2.77 2.59
C LEU A 57 -8.84 1.51 3.21
N LEU A 58 -9.89 0.96 2.59
CA LEU A 58 -10.52 -0.28 3.05
C LEU A 58 -9.53 -1.45 2.98
N LEU A 59 -8.72 -1.52 1.92
CA LEU A 59 -7.64 -2.52 1.83
C LEU A 59 -6.61 -2.36 2.96
N SER A 60 -6.19 -1.13 3.25
CA SER A 60 -5.30 -0.85 4.38
C SER A 60 -5.93 -1.24 5.72
N PHE A 61 -7.23 -1.02 5.89
CA PHE A 61 -7.97 -1.45 7.07
C PHE A 61 -8.00 -2.98 7.20
N PHE A 62 -8.25 -3.74 6.12
CA PHE A 62 -8.19 -5.19 6.17
C PHE A 62 -6.79 -5.73 6.47
N LEU A 63 -5.75 -5.13 5.90
CA LEU A 63 -4.36 -5.46 6.22
C LEU A 63 -4.05 -5.15 7.70
N PHE A 64 -4.60 -4.07 8.24
CA PHE A 64 -4.49 -3.75 9.66
C PHE A 64 -5.20 -4.79 10.54
N CYS A 65 -6.42 -5.20 10.19
CA CYS A 65 -7.12 -6.29 10.90
C CYS A 65 -6.31 -7.60 10.90
N LEU A 66 -5.63 -7.89 9.79
CA LEU A 66 -4.78 -9.08 9.65
C LEU A 66 -3.62 -9.08 10.66
N LEU A 67 -3.18 -7.91 11.15
CA LEU A 67 -2.19 -7.81 12.23
C LEU A 67 -2.64 -8.41 13.57
N PHE A 68 -3.95 -8.52 13.80
CA PHE A 68 -4.53 -9.08 15.04
C PHE A 68 -4.87 -10.56 14.90
N THR A 69 -4.58 -11.17 13.75
CA THR A 69 -4.84 -12.58 13.49
C THR A 69 -3.58 -13.44 13.71
N PRO A 70 -3.72 -14.76 13.94
CA PRO A 70 -2.59 -15.68 14.07
C PRO A 70 -1.68 -15.72 12.84
N PHE A 71 -2.14 -15.19 11.69
CA PHE A 71 -1.38 -15.12 10.45
C PHE A 71 -0.02 -14.45 10.61
N VAL A 72 0.08 -13.46 11.48
CA VAL A 72 1.33 -12.71 11.72
C VAL A 72 2.47 -13.57 12.27
N PHE A 73 2.13 -14.71 12.90
CA PHE A 73 3.08 -15.68 13.45
C PHE A 73 3.48 -16.75 12.44
N VAL A 74 2.89 -16.77 11.23
CA VAL A 74 3.20 -17.77 10.21
C VAL A 74 4.65 -17.62 9.76
N GLN A 75 5.46 -18.66 9.99
CA GLN A 75 6.87 -18.70 9.60
C GLN A 75 7.08 -19.31 8.20
N SER A 76 6.14 -19.08 7.28
CA SER A 76 6.26 -19.60 5.92
C SER A 76 7.10 -18.67 5.05
N GLY A 77 8.19 -19.19 4.49
CA GLY A 77 9.04 -18.46 3.55
C GLY A 77 8.28 -17.94 2.32
N LYS A 78 7.24 -18.66 1.88
CA LYS A 78 6.38 -18.25 0.75
C LYS A 78 5.63 -16.95 1.05
N TRP A 79 5.00 -16.86 2.23
CA TRP A 79 4.28 -15.65 2.66
C TRP A 79 5.21 -14.47 2.88
N ARG A 80 6.41 -14.73 3.45
CA ARG A 80 7.43 -13.71 3.60
C ARG A 80 7.91 -13.17 2.25
N PHE A 81 8.23 -14.06 1.32
CA PHE A 81 8.63 -13.67 -0.04
C PHE A 81 7.53 -12.88 -0.74
N PHE A 82 6.28 -13.36 -0.67
CA PHE A 82 5.13 -12.67 -1.24
C PHE A 82 5.01 -11.24 -0.70
N LEU A 83 4.99 -11.06 0.62
CA LEU A 83 4.87 -9.74 1.24
C LEU A 83 6.05 -8.83 0.93
N ILE A 84 7.28 -9.35 0.85
CA ILE A 84 8.46 -8.57 0.44
C ILE A 84 8.31 -8.09 -1.01
N SER A 85 7.94 -8.99 -1.93
CA SER A 85 7.74 -8.68 -3.34
C SER A 85 6.62 -7.65 -3.53
N THR A 86 5.50 -7.78 -2.80
CA THR A 86 4.42 -6.78 -2.83
C THR A 86 4.88 -5.42 -2.32
N ASN A 87 5.65 -5.38 -1.21
CA ASN A 87 6.21 -4.13 -0.71
C ASN A 87 7.17 -3.47 -1.70
N MET A 88 8.02 -4.26 -2.37
CA MET A 88 8.90 -3.74 -3.43
C MET A 88 8.10 -3.15 -4.58
N LEU A 89 7.08 -3.85 -5.07
CA LEU A 89 6.23 -3.37 -6.15
C LEU A 89 5.52 -2.05 -5.77
N TYR A 90 4.91 -1.99 -4.58
CA TYR A 90 4.26 -0.78 -4.08
C TYR A 90 5.25 0.37 -3.90
N SER A 91 6.48 0.10 -3.47
CA SER A 91 7.52 1.13 -3.36
C SER A 91 7.90 1.71 -4.73
N VAL A 92 8.01 0.87 -5.76
CA VAL A 92 8.28 1.32 -7.14
C VAL A 92 7.12 2.15 -7.70
N ILE A 93 5.88 1.70 -7.50
CA ILE A 93 4.68 2.44 -7.93
C ILE A 93 4.60 3.81 -7.23
N LEU A 94 4.90 3.86 -5.94
CA LEU A 94 4.92 5.10 -5.18
C LEU A 94 5.99 6.07 -5.70
N LEU A 95 7.20 5.56 -5.99
CA LEU A 95 8.27 6.37 -6.59
C LEU A 95 7.84 6.92 -7.96
N LEU A 96 7.17 6.11 -8.78
CA LEU A 96 6.66 6.55 -10.07
C LEU A 96 5.62 7.68 -9.92
N HIS A 97 4.70 7.58 -8.96
CA HIS A 97 3.76 8.66 -8.64
C HIS A 97 4.48 9.95 -8.25
N VAL A 98 5.49 9.86 -7.37
CA VAL A 98 6.27 11.04 -6.97
C VAL A 98 6.98 11.67 -8.16
N ILE A 99 7.58 10.88 -9.05
CA ILE A 99 8.26 11.37 -10.26
C ILE A 99 7.27 12.05 -11.21
N TRP A 100 6.12 11.43 -11.50
CA TRP A 100 5.12 12.00 -12.39
C TRP A 100 4.51 13.29 -11.85
N ILE A 101 4.10 13.30 -10.58
CA ILE A 101 3.55 14.51 -9.95
C ILE A 101 4.60 15.62 -9.94
N SER A 102 5.86 15.31 -9.62
CA SER A 102 6.94 16.31 -9.61
C SER A 102 7.20 16.88 -11.00
N PHE A 103 7.20 16.04 -12.04
CA PHE A 103 7.40 16.49 -13.42
C PHE A 103 6.24 17.40 -13.87
N LEU A 104 5.01 17.04 -13.52
CA LEU A 104 3.82 17.75 -13.96
C LEU A 104 3.57 19.05 -13.17
N VAL A 105 4.01 19.13 -11.91
CA VAL A 105 4.00 20.38 -11.13
C VAL A 105 5.09 21.37 -11.59
N MET A 106 6.21 20.88 -12.11
CA MET A 106 7.32 21.71 -12.60
C MET A 106 7.17 22.11 -14.09
N ALA A 107 6.27 21.47 -14.83
CA ALA A 107 5.98 21.73 -16.24
C ALA A 107 4.91 22.81 -16.41
#